data_AF-A0A8H2W4X5-F1
#
_entry.id   AF-A0A8H2W4X5-F1
#
_cell.length_a   1.000
_cell.length_b   1.000
_cell.length_c   1.000
_cell.angle_alpha   90.00
_cell.angle_beta   90.00
_cell.angle_gamma   90.00
#
_symmetry.space_group_name_H-M   'P 1'
#
loop_
_entity.id
_entity.type
_entity.pdbx_description
1 polymer ?
#
loop_
_entity_poly.entity_id
_entity_poly.type
_entity_poly.pdbx_seq_one_letter_code
_entity_poly.pdbx_strand_id
1 'polypeptide(L)'
;MISSTSFVTKWYITLFANTVPYQTQLRLWDVFLLEGRDALVIAAVAILWVLKDHISAPQANFETILSLLSSTFVFEDENALFKWMDRLLTDGKLREEMDSWRAEWARLVAEGKSGKALL
;
A
#
# COMPACT_ATOMS: atom_id res chain seq x y z
N MET A 1 13.64 -7.97 -10.14
CA MET A 1 12.38 -7.74 -9.39
C MET A 1 12.64 -6.67 -8.34
N ILE A 2 11.74 -5.71 -8.18
CA ILE A 2 11.79 -4.74 -7.07
C ILE A 2 11.04 -5.36 -5.90
N SER A 3 11.71 -5.59 -4.77
CA SER A 3 11.04 -6.11 -3.58
C SER A 3 10.14 -5.02 -2.98
N SER A 4 8.95 -5.41 -2.51
CA SER A 4 8.05 -4.50 -1.79
C SER A 4 8.74 -3.85 -0.59
N THR A 5 9.62 -4.58 0.08
CA THR A 5 10.42 -4.07 1.22
C THR A 5 11.28 -2.86 0.85
N SER A 6 11.69 -2.70 -0.42
CA SER A 6 12.54 -1.61 -0.88
C SER A 6 11.85 -0.25 -0.93
N PHE A 7 10.52 -0.19 -0.99
CA PHE A 7 9.76 1.07 -1.04
C PHE A 7 8.66 1.18 0.01
N VAL A 8 8.00 0.06 0.33
CA VAL A 8 6.86 0.02 1.26
C VAL A 8 7.28 0.26 2.72
N THR A 9 8.52 -0.07 3.09
CA THR A 9 9.00 0.06 4.48
C THR A 9 8.83 1.49 5.00
N LYS A 10 9.23 2.51 4.23
CA LYS A 10 9.04 3.93 4.60
C LYS A 10 7.56 4.22 4.86
N TRP A 11 6.67 3.78 3.98
CA TRP A 11 5.25 4.08 4.06
C TRP A 11 4.62 3.52 5.34
N TYR A 12 4.97 2.29 5.73
CA TYR A 12 4.35 1.64 6.88
C TYR A 12 4.90 2.16 8.20
N ILE A 13 6.22 2.35 8.34
CA ILE A 13 6.82 2.82 9.60
C ILE A 13 6.43 4.27 9.91
N THR A 14 6.14 5.08 8.89
CA THR A 14 5.71 6.47 9.06
C THR A 14 4.19 6.65 8.97
N LEU A 15 3.40 5.58 8.80
CA LEU A 15 1.96 5.65 8.53
C LEU A 15 1.64 6.66 7.41
N PHE A 16 2.39 6.59 6.31
CA PHE A 16 2.36 7.50 5.16
C PHE A 16 2.72 8.97 5.44
N ALA A 17 3.24 9.28 6.63
CA ALA A 17 3.78 10.61 6.88
C ALA A 17 4.96 10.91 5.96
N ASN A 18 4.97 12.11 5.39
CA ASN A 18 5.95 12.56 4.37
C ASN A 18 5.94 11.72 3.07
N THR A 19 4.86 10.97 2.83
CA THR A 19 4.61 10.24 1.57
C THR A 19 3.49 10.90 0.77
N VAL A 20 2.55 11.57 1.44
CA VAL A 20 1.43 12.32 0.85
C VAL A 20 1.36 13.71 1.50
N PRO A 21 0.65 14.70 0.90
CA PRO A 21 0.37 15.97 1.54
C PRO A 21 -0.27 15.81 2.92
N TYR A 22 -0.02 16.78 3.81
CA TYR A 22 -0.49 16.74 5.19
C TYR A 22 -2.01 16.53 5.31
N GLN A 23 -2.80 17.16 4.43
CA GLN A 23 -4.26 16.99 4.41
C GLN A 23 -4.66 15.54 4.08
N THR A 24 -4.06 14.96 3.04
CA THR A 24 -4.28 13.55 2.66
C THR A 24 -3.84 12.62 3.79
N GLN A 25 -2.72 12.92 4.45
CA GLN A 25 -2.19 12.15 5.58
C GLN A 25 -3.21 12.10 6.74
N LEU A 26 -3.79 13.23 7.13
CA LEU A 26 -4.80 13.28 8.19
C LEU A 26 -6.01 12.41 7.84
N ARG A 27 -6.50 12.50 6.61
CA ARG A 27 -7.63 11.67 6.14
C ARG A 27 -7.29 10.19 6.10
N LEU A 28 -6.07 9.82 5.72
CA LEU A 28 -5.60 8.43 5.81
C LEU A 28 -5.58 7.95 7.26
N TRP A 29 -5.17 8.80 8.19
CA TRP A 29 -5.19 8.49 9.62
C TRP A 29 -6.60 8.33 10.17
N ASP A 30 -7.55 9.16 9.74
CA ASP A 30 -8.97 9.01 10.10
C ASP A 30 -9.49 7.62 9.67
N VAL A 31 -9.22 7.21 8.42
CA VAL A 31 -9.62 5.89 7.91
C VAL A 31 -8.88 4.76 8.64
N PHE A 32 -7.58 4.92 8.90
CA PHE A 32 -6.80 3.92 9.66
C PHE A 32 -7.32 3.74 11.09
N LEU A 33 -7.69 4.82 11.78
CA LEU A 33 -8.23 4.74 13.13
C LEU A 33 -9.64 4.13 13.17
N LEU A 34 -10.42 4.27 12.09
CA LEU A 34 -11.75 3.68 11.95
C LEU A 34 -11.72 2.20 11.53
N GLU A 35 -10.98 1.89 10.46
CA GLU A 35 -10.99 0.58 9.79
C GLU A 35 -9.81 -0.33 10.20
N GLY A 36 -8.85 0.22 10.92
CA GLY A 36 -7.65 -0.49 11.34
C GLY A 36 -6.60 -0.65 10.24
N ARG A 37 -5.72 -1.63 10.41
CA ARG A 37 -4.51 -1.84 9.59
C ARG A 37 -4.77 -2.08 8.10
N ASP A 38 -5.97 -2.51 7.75
CA ASP A 38 -6.38 -2.82 6.37
C ASP A 38 -6.35 -1.55 5.52
N ALA A 39 -6.68 -0.40 6.12
CA ALA A 39 -6.57 0.91 5.49
C ALA A 39 -5.17 1.21 4.96
N LEU A 40 -4.12 0.80 5.66
CA LEU A 40 -2.73 1.04 5.24
C LEU A 40 -2.36 0.19 4.01
N VAL A 41 -2.85 -1.05 3.96
CA VAL A 41 -2.67 -1.93 2.80
C VAL A 41 -3.41 -1.36 1.60
N ILE A 42 -4.67 -0.98 1.78
CA ILE A 42 -5.48 -0.38 0.72
C ILE A 42 -4.89 0.94 0.23
N ALA A 43 -4.35 1.79 1.11
CA ALA A 43 -3.66 3.02 0.73
C ALA A 43 -2.40 2.74 -0.13
N ALA A 44 -1.60 1.73 0.25
CA ALA A 44 -0.44 1.32 -0.54
C ALA A 44 -0.85 0.82 -1.94
N VAL A 45 -1.90 0.00 -2.02
CA VAL A 45 -2.43 -0.48 -3.30
C VAL A 45 -2.99 0.66 -4.13
N ALA A 46 -3.67 1.64 -3.50
CA ALA A 46 -4.20 2.82 -4.20
C ALA A 46 -3.08 3.62 -4.88
N ILE A 47 -1.98 3.88 -4.17
CA ILE A 47 -0.81 4.56 -4.72
C ILE A 47 -0.24 3.77 -5.90
N LEU A 48 -0.01 2.46 -5.72
CA LEU A 48 0.50 1.60 -6.79
C LEU A 48 -0.43 1.57 -8.01
N TRP A 49 -1.74 1.58 -7.79
CA TRP A 49 -2.73 1.60 -8.85
C TRP A 49 -2.71 2.90 -9.65
N VAL A 50 -2.55 4.06 -8.99
CA VAL A 50 -2.40 5.36 -9.66
C VAL A 50 -1.10 5.41 -10.48
N LEU A 51 -0.02 4.79 -9.97
CA LEU A 51 1.28 4.79 -10.64
C LEU A 51 1.45 3.68 -11.68
N LYS A 52 0.48 2.77 -11.83
CA LYS A 52 0.63 1.54 -12.63
C LYS A 52 1.12 1.79 -14.06
N ASP A 53 0.66 2.87 -14.69
CA ASP A 53 0.99 3.22 -16.08
C ASP A 53 2.43 3.72 -16.19
N HIS A 54 2.93 4.40 -15.15
CA HIS A 54 4.32 4.86 -15.07
C HIS A 54 5.28 3.71 -14.74
N ILE A 55 4.87 2.81 -13.84
CA ILE A 55 5.67 1.64 -13.43
C ILE A 55 5.76 0.60 -14.56
N SER A 56 4.69 0.49 -15.37
CA SER A 56 4.60 -0.47 -16.48
C SER A 56 5.03 0.13 -17.83
N ALA A 57 5.52 1.37 -17.85
CA ALA A 57 5.94 2.03 -19.06
C ALA A 57 7.16 1.31 -19.68
N PRO A 58 7.29 1.22 -21.02
CA PRO A 58 8.40 0.51 -21.66
C PRO A 58 9.81 1.02 -21.28
N GLN A 59 9.91 2.31 -20.95
CA GLN A 59 11.14 2.98 -20.51
C GLN A 59 11.39 2.91 -18.99
N ALA A 60 10.45 2.34 -18.22
CA ALA A 60 10.59 2.23 -16.78
C ALA A 60 11.71 1.25 -16.44
N ASN A 61 12.58 1.68 -15.53
CA ASN A 61 13.70 0.89 -15.02
C ASN A 61 13.72 0.96 -13.49
N PHE A 62 14.65 0.21 -12.88
CA PHE A 62 14.76 0.11 -11.43
C PHE A 62 14.85 1.47 -10.73
N GLU A 63 15.74 2.36 -11.19
CA GLU A 63 16.00 3.66 -10.57
C GLU A 63 14.82 4.62 -10.74
N THR A 64 14.21 4.65 -11.92
CA THR A 64 13.03 5.49 -12.19
C THR A 64 11.82 5.07 -11.37
N ILE A 65 11.58 3.76 -11.24
CA ILE A 65 10.49 3.24 -10.41
C ILE A 65 10.74 3.54 -8.92
N LEU A 66 11.96 3.32 -8.42
CA LEU A 66 12.27 3.61 -7.01
C LEU A 66 12.22 5.11 -6.71
N SER A 67 12.70 5.95 -7.62
CA SER A 67 12.60 7.41 -7.51
C SER A 67 11.13 7.84 -7.44
N LEU A 68 10.29 7.31 -8.33
CA LEU A 68 8.85 7.55 -8.32
C LEU A 68 8.20 7.10 -7.00
N LEU A 69 8.48 5.87 -6.55
CA LEU A 69 7.90 5.31 -5.33
C LEU A 69 8.40 5.96 -4.03
N SER A 70 9.54 6.66 -4.08
CA SER A 70 10.12 7.39 -2.95
C SER A 70 9.64 8.84 -2.84
N SER A 71 9.05 9.37 -3.92
CA SER A 71 8.57 10.74 -4.02
C SER A 71 7.31 10.98 -3.16
N THR A 72 6.92 12.26 -3.03
CA THR A 72 5.63 12.62 -2.41
C THR A 72 4.51 12.50 -3.44
N PHE A 73 3.45 11.77 -3.12
CA PHE A 73 2.31 11.57 -4.01
C PHE A 73 1.25 12.63 -3.76
N VAL A 74 1.01 13.46 -4.78
CA VAL A 74 -0.08 14.42 -4.79
C VAL A 74 -1.17 13.87 -5.70
N PHE A 75 -2.36 13.67 -5.16
CA PHE A 75 -3.51 13.18 -5.91
C PHE A 75 -4.28 14.36 -6.50
N GLU A 76 -4.66 14.27 -7.77
CA GLU A 76 -5.48 15.30 -8.43
C GLU A 76 -6.86 15.41 -7.78
N ASP A 77 -7.48 14.27 -7.45
CA ASP A 77 -8.76 14.20 -6.74
C ASP A 77 -8.65 13.26 -5.53
N GLU A 78 -8.41 13.83 -4.36
CA GLU A 78 -8.40 13.08 -3.10
C GLU A 78 -9.76 12.43 -2.80
N ASN A 79 -10.87 13.06 -3.16
CA ASN A 79 -12.19 12.50 -2.88
C ASN A 79 -12.43 11.24 -3.72
N ALA A 80 -11.96 11.22 -4.96
CA ALA A 80 -11.97 10.01 -5.77
C ALA A 80 -11.13 8.90 -5.14
N LEU A 81 -9.93 9.22 -4.63
CA LEU A 81 -9.07 8.27 -3.91
C LEU A 81 -9.81 7.67 -2.70
N PHE A 82 -10.34 8.49 -1.80
CA PHE A 82 -11.00 7.99 -0.59
C PHE A 82 -12.30 7.24 -0.91
N LYS A 83 -13.07 7.63 -1.94
CA LYS A 83 -14.24 6.86 -2.40
C LYS A 83 -13.85 5.51 -3.01
N TRP A 84 -12.66 5.39 -3.58
CA TRP A 84 -12.15 4.13 -4.09
C TRP A 84 -11.68 3.24 -2.93
N MET A 85 -10.96 3.82 -1.96
CA MET A 85 -10.56 3.11 -0.75
C MET A 85 -11.75 2.60 0.05
N ASP A 86 -12.79 3.43 0.24
CA ASP A 86 -14.03 3.08 0.93
C ASP A 86 -14.72 1.86 0.30
N ARG A 87 -14.78 1.81 -1.04
CA ARG A 87 -15.34 0.66 -1.76
C ARG A 87 -14.58 -0.64 -1.53
N LEU A 88 -13.25 -0.58 -1.44
CA LEU A 88 -12.44 -1.77 -1.16
C LEU A 88 -12.53 -2.16 0.32
N LEU A 89 -12.50 -1.18 1.21
CA LEU A 89 -12.61 -1.42 2.64
C LEU A 89 -13.99 -1.98 2.98
N THR A 90 -15.06 -1.62 2.29
CA THR A 90 -16.41 -2.17 2.53
C THR A 90 -16.67 -3.52 1.84
N ASP A 91 -15.74 -4.01 1.02
CA ASP A 91 -15.84 -5.33 0.41
C ASP A 91 -15.52 -6.43 1.46
N GLY A 92 -16.58 -7.07 1.95
CA GLY A 92 -16.46 -8.13 2.95
C GLY A 92 -15.63 -9.33 2.49
N LYS A 93 -15.67 -9.66 1.19
CA LYS A 93 -14.87 -10.76 0.64
C LYS A 93 -13.39 -10.41 0.66
N LEU A 94 -13.04 -9.17 0.30
CA LEU A 94 -11.65 -8.71 0.36
C LEU A 94 -11.12 -8.71 1.80
N ARG A 95 -11.93 -8.32 2.79
CA ARG A 95 -11.55 -8.40 4.21
C ARG A 95 -11.24 -9.84 4.63
N GLU A 96 -12.10 -10.79 4.26
CA GLU A 96 -11.88 -12.22 4.53
C GLU A 96 -10.58 -12.73 3.87
N GLU A 97 -10.32 -12.33 2.63
CA GLU A 97 -9.06 -12.65 1.94
C GLU A 97 -7.85 -12.07 2.66
N MET A 98 -7.90 -10.80 3.09
CA MET A 98 -6.81 -10.15 3.84
C MET A 98 -6.52 -10.83 5.18
N ASP A 99 -7.55 -11.30 5.88
CA ASP A 99 -7.38 -12.07 7.11
C ASP A 99 -6.79 -13.46 6.84
N SER A 100 -7.20 -14.11 5.75
CA SER A 100 -6.60 -15.39 5.32
C SER A 100 -5.11 -15.25 5.02
N TRP A 101 -4.69 -14.17 4.34
CA TRP A 101 -3.28 -13.92 4.03
C TRP A 101 -2.44 -13.69 5.30
N ARG A 102 -3.02 -13.09 6.33
CA ARG A 102 -2.34 -12.88 7.62
C ARG A 102 -2.19 -14.19 8.40
N ALA A 103 -3.23 -15.01 8.41
CA ALA A 103 -3.17 -16.34 9.02
C ALA A 103 -2.12 -17.21 8.32
N GLU A 104 -2.08 -17.16 6.99
CA GLU A 104 -1.08 -17.86 6.19
C GLU A 104 0.34 -17.35 6.47
N TRP A 105 0.53 -16.03 6.52
CA TRP A 105 1.81 -15.45 6.89
C TRP A 105 2.28 -15.91 8.28
N ALA A 106 1.39 -15.89 9.28
CA ALA A 106 1.70 -16.35 10.63
C ALA A 106 2.12 -17.83 10.65
N ARG A 107 1.44 -18.69 9.86
CA ARG A 107 1.81 -20.10 9.69
C ARG A 107 3.20 -20.25 9.07
N LEU A 108 3.49 -19.54 7.98
CA LEU A 108 4.79 -19.57 7.31
C LEU A 108 5.93 -19.15 8.22
N VAL A 109 5.70 -18.16 9.10
CA VAL A 109 6.67 -17.74 10.12
C VAL A 109 6.89 -18.83 11.16
N ALA A 110 5.82 -19.44 11.69
CA ALA A 110 5.91 -20.52 12.67
C ALA A 110 6.65 -21.76 12.13
N GLU A 111 6.51 -22.04 10.84
CA GLU A 111 7.19 -23.14 10.15
C GLU A 111 8.63 -22.80 9.69
N GLY A 112 9.10 -21.57 9.91
CA GLY A 112 10.43 -21.11 9.44
C GLY A 112 10.54 -21.00 7.91
N LYS A 113 9.42 -20.92 7.19
CA LYS A 113 9.35 -20.87 5.72
C LYS A 113 9.15 -19.47 5.15
N SER A 114 9.00 -18.45 6.00
CA SER A 114 8.73 -17.05 5.60
C SER A 114 9.76 -16.47 4.62
N GLY A 115 11.03 -16.87 4.72
CA GLY A 115 12.09 -16.40 3.82
C GLY A 115 11.88 -16.77 2.34
N LYS A 116 11.14 -17.85 2.04
CA LYS A 116 10.81 -18.24 0.66
C LYS A 116 9.61 -17.47 0.09
N ALA A 117 8.79 -16.87 0.95
CA ALA A 117 7.59 -16.13 0.55
C ALA A 117 7.88 -14.64 0.24
N LEU A 118 9.07 -14.15 0.60
CA LEU A 118 9.50 -12.76 0.39
C LEU A 118 10.37 -12.56 -0.88
N LEU A 119 10.64 -13.64 -1.62
CA LEU A 119 11.55 -13.68 -2.77
C LEU A 119 10.80 -13.95 -4.08
#